data_AF-A0A2T2SJQ5-F1
#
_entry.id   AF-A0A2T2SJQ5-F1
#
_cell.length_a   1.000
_cell.length_b   1.000
_cell.length_c   1.000
_cell.angle_alpha   90.00
_cell.angle_beta   90.00
_cell.angle_gamma   90.00
#
_symmetry.space_group_name_H-M   'P 1'
#
loop_
_entity.id
_entity.type
_entity.pdbx_description
1 polymer ?
#
loop_
_entity_poly.entity_id
_entity_poly.type
_entity_poly.pdbx_seq_one_letter_code
_entity_poly.pdbx_strand_id
1 'polypeptide(L)'
;MPRKPLLREASVDGSVLTSCLYAVPGSMRAVVTEVEVRSVPFTTDENERWDLFSGPDLFCEVYGPSGNLVHATKVVSDVRPSDLPLTLDETFSLTDPGPHILRLLDADIGGSEIINRVAFEPGRLADSGPGAGPPRCVQFEEGDTKLQLNLSWKQLP
;
A
#
# COMPACT_ATOMS: atom_id res chain seq x y z
N MET A 1 3.80 -37.38 14.76
CA MET A 1 5.22 -37.50 14.36
C MET A 1 5.44 -36.63 13.12
N PRO A 2 6.27 -35.58 13.16
CA PRO A 2 6.54 -34.81 11.95
C PRO A 2 7.57 -35.54 11.09
N ARG A 3 7.28 -35.67 9.78
CA ARG A 3 8.13 -36.35 8.79
C ARG A 3 9.33 -35.47 8.44
N LYS A 4 10.53 -36.06 8.40
CA LYS A 4 11.77 -35.42 7.94
C LYS A 4 11.71 -35.14 6.43
N PRO A 5 12.20 -33.99 5.93
CA PRO A 5 12.38 -33.78 4.49
C PRO A 5 13.61 -34.54 3.97
N LEU A 6 13.47 -35.12 2.77
CA LEU A 6 14.58 -35.67 1.98
C LEU A 6 15.33 -34.50 1.32
N LEU A 7 16.60 -34.31 1.68
CA LEU A 7 17.55 -33.49 0.94
C LEU A 7 17.91 -34.21 -0.37
N ARG A 8 17.79 -33.52 -1.50
CA ARG A 8 18.43 -33.94 -2.76
C ARG A 8 19.39 -32.82 -3.16
N GLU A 9 20.68 -33.09 -2.98
CA GLU A 9 21.76 -32.19 -3.31
C GLU A 9 22.02 -32.20 -4.82
N ALA A 10 22.03 -31.02 -5.44
CA ALA A 10 22.65 -30.80 -6.74
C ALA A 10 23.62 -29.63 -6.57
N SER A 11 24.92 -29.93 -6.69
CA SER A 11 26.01 -28.97 -6.56
C SER A 11 26.56 -28.63 -7.94
N VAL A 12 26.50 -27.35 -8.33
CA VAL A 12 27.42 -26.74 -9.30
C VAL A 12 27.69 -25.31 -8.79
N ASP A 13 28.98 -24.98 -8.62
CA ASP A 13 29.54 -23.65 -8.35
C ASP A 13 29.24 -22.96 -7.00
N GLY A 14 29.69 -23.58 -5.90
CA GLY A 14 30.37 -22.90 -4.77
C GLY A 14 29.62 -21.81 -3.96
N SER A 15 28.41 -21.44 -4.34
CA SER A 15 27.50 -20.58 -3.61
C SER A 15 26.18 -21.32 -3.54
N VAL A 16 26.01 -22.13 -2.49
CA VAL A 16 24.70 -22.67 -2.17
C VAL A 16 23.88 -21.50 -1.63
N LEU A 17 23.23 -20.76 -2.52
CA LEU A 17 22.02 -20.04 -2.16
C LEU A 17 20.98 -21.11 -1.88
N THR A 18 20.97 -21.61 -0.64
CA THR A 18 19.81 -22.32 -0.10
C THR A 18 18.72 -21.28 -0.01
N SER A 19 17.97 -21.08 -1.09
CA SER A 19 16.64 -20.49 -1.01
C SER A 19 15.78 -21.51 -0.28
N CYS A 20 15.86 -21.48 1.05
CA CYS A 20 14.81 -22.04 1.88
C CYS A 20 13.56 -21.22 1.56
N LEU A 21 12.71 -21.76 0.68
CA LEU A 21 11.30 -21.42 0.70
C LEU A 21 10.77 -21.95 2.04
N TYR A 22 10.97 -21.17 3.11
CA TYR A 22 10.19 -21.37 4.31
C TYR A 22 8.76 -20.99 3.90
N ALA A 23 7.92 -21.99 3.65
CA ALA A 23 6.51 -21.82 3.90
C ALA A 23 6.42 -21.52 5.40
N VAL A 24 6.37 -20.23 5.76
CA VAL A 24 6.13 -19.80 7.14
C VAL A 24 4.71 -20.25 7.46
N PRO A 25 4.49 -21.15 8.43
CA PRO A 25 3.14 -21.44 8.89
C PRO A 25 2.51 -20.14 9.39
N GLY A 26 1.47 -19.65 8.71
CA GLY A 26 0.78 -18.41 9.10
C GLY A 26 1.01 -17.18 8.21
N SER A 27 1.58 -17.31 7.00
CA SER A 27 1.65 -16.20 6.04
C SER A 27 0.29 -15.54 5.84
N MET A 28 0.15 -14.28 6.24
CA MET A 28 -1.09 -13.51 6.09
C MET A 28 -1.00 -12.63 4.85
N ARG A 29 -2.13 -12.46 4.17
CA ARG A 29 -2.31 -11.49 3.10
C ARG A 29 -3.12 -10.31 3.62
N ALA A 30 -2.60 -9.10 3.42
CA ALA A 30 -3.35 -7.88 3.65
C ALA A 30 -4.38 -7.67 2.53
N VAL A 31 -5.59 -7.30 2.93
CA VAL A 31 -6.66 -6.81 2.06
C VAL A 31 -6.95 -5.40 2.52
N VAL A 32 -6.65 -4.42 1.68
CA VAL A 32 -7.03 -3.03 1.91
C VAL A 32 -8.54 -2.96 1.73
N THR A 33 -9.24 -2.52 2.77
CA THR A 33 -10.70 -2.35 2.73
C THR A 33 -11.07 -0.93 2.39
N GLU A 34 -10.28 0.05 2.86
CA GLU A 34 -10.50 1.47 2.63
C GLU A 34 -9.16 2.21 2.60
N VAL A 35 -9.10 3.26 1.78
CA VAL A 35 -8.05 4.29 1.80
C VAL A 35 -8.72 5.60 2.17
N GLU A 36 -8.36 6.17 3.32
CA GLU A 36 -8.91 7.43 3.81
C GLU A 36 -7.86 8.54 3.68
N VAL A 37 -8.20 9.60 2.96
CA VAL A 37 -7.44 10.85 2.90
C VAL A 37 -7.90 11.73 4.04
N ARG A 38 -7.06 11.90 5.06
CA ARG A 38 -7.38 12.69 6.26
C ARG A 38 -6.99 14.14 6.14
N SER A 39 -5.88 14.40 5.47
CA SER A 39 -5.45 15.74 5.10
C SER A 39 -4.62 15.68 3.83
N VAL A 40 -4.66 16.76 3.07
CA VAL A 40 -3.91 16.96 1.83
C VAL A 40 -3.65 18.47 1.69
N PRO A 41 -2.51 18.89 1.11
CA PRO A 41 -2.36 20.29 0.73
C PRO A 41 -3.37 20.64 -0.38
N PHE A 42 -3.94 21.85 -0.32
CA PHE A 42 -4.83 22.38 -1.37
C PHE A 42 -4.09 23.26 -2.38
N THR A 43 -2.77 23.30 -2.26
CA THR A 43 -1.86 24.00 -3.16
C THR A 43 -0.61 23.15 -3.36
N THR A 44 0.07 23.34 -4.48
CA THR A 44 1.40 22.79 -4.73
C THR A 44 2.45 23.44 -3.82
N ASP A 45 3.67 22.92 -3.83
CA ASP A 45 4.81 23.52 -3.11
C ASP A 45 5.14 24.94 -3.58
N GLU A 46 4.74 25.30 -4.81
CA GLU A 46 4.89 26.64 -5.38
C GLU A 46 3.73 27.58 -4.98
N ASN A 47 2.84 27.12 -4.09
CA ASN A 47 1.63 27.81 -3.64
C ASN A 47 0.66 28.12 -4.81
N GLU A 48 0.69 27.29 -5.84
CA GLU A 48 -0.30 27.26 -6.91
C GLU A 48 -1.45 26.34 -6.53
N ARG A 49 -2.63 26.56 -7.09
CA ARG A 49 -3.73 25.60 -6.87
C ARG A 49 -3.49 24.37 -7.73
N TRP A 50 -3.91 23.22 -7.22
CA TRP A 50 -4.07 21.98 -7.98
C TRP A 50 -4.95 22.24 -9.21
N ASP A 51 -6.18 22.69 -8.98
CA ASP A 51 -7.09 23.14 -10.02
C ASP A 51 -7.26 24.67 -10.09
N LEU A 52 -7.40 25.20 -11.30
CA LEU A 52 -7.54 26.66 -11.52
C LEU A 52 -8.75 27.27 -10.77
N PHE A 53 -9.86 26.53 -10.70
CA PHE A 53 -11.14 27.01 -10.19
C PHE A 53 -11.75 26.16 -9.06
N SER A 54 -11.13 25.03 -8.71
CA SER A 54 -11.61 24.08 -7.71
C SER A 54 -10.46 23.58 -6.82
N GLY A 55 -10.75 22.64 -5.92
CA GLY A 55 -9.72 21.87 -5.22
C GLY A 55 -9.46 20.55 -5.96
N PRO A 56 -8.48 19.76 -5.50
CA PRO A 56 -7.91 18.66 -6.28
C PRO A 56 -8.91 17.53 -6.58
N ASP A 57 -8.63 16.83 -7.66
CA ASP A 57 -9.29 15.62 -8.13
C ASP A 57 -8.52 14.37 -7.65
N LEU A 58 -8.88 13.86 -6.48
CA LEU A 58 -8.08 12.85 -5.78
C LEU A 58 -8.34 11.42 -6.23
N PHE A 59 -7.26 10.65 -6.43
CA PHE A 59 -7.30 9.20 -6.52
C PHE A 59 -6.00 8.56 -6.01
N CYS A 60 -6.04 7.24 -5.80
CA CYS A 60 -4.89 6.47 -5.34
C CYS A 60 -4.48 5.42 -6.37
N GLU A 61 -3.17 5.27 -6.55
CA GLU A 61 -2.58 4.12 -7.24
C GLU A 61 -1.73 3.31 -6.26
N VAL A 62 -1.85 2.00 -6.30
CA VAL A 62 -1.02 1.08 -5.53
C VAL A 62 -0.21 0.21 -6.48
N TYR A 63 1.11 0.23 -6.29
CA TYR A 63 2.07 -0.55 -7.06
C TYR A 63 2.66 -1.67 -6.21
N GLY A 64 2.83 -2.83 -6.84
CA GLY A 64 3.47 -3.98 -6.25
C GLY A 64 5.00 -3.90 -6.27
N PRO A 65 5.68 -4.87 -5.65
CA PRO A 65 7.16 -4.91 -5.57
C PRO A 65 7.85 -4.97 -6.93
N SER A 66 7.18 -5.50 -7.95
CA SER A 66 7.73 -5.58 -9.31
C SER A 66 7.52 -4.29 -10.13
N GLY A 67 6.87 -3.27 -9.55
CA GLY A 67 6.55 -2.02 -10.22
C GLY A 67 5.27 -2.06 -11.07
N ASN A 68 4.53 -3.17 -11.04
CA ASN A 68 3.21 -3.29 -11.66
C ASN A 68 2.15 -2.54 -10.86
N LEU A 69 1.20 -1.91 -11.56
CA LEU A 69 0.00 -1.36 -10.93
C LEU A 69 -0.86 -2.53 -10.41
N VAL A 70 -1.11 -2.55 -9.11
CA VAL A 70 -1.95 -3.54 -8.41
C VAL A 70 -3.39 -3.05 -8.36
N HIS A 71 -3.58 -1.76 -8.10
CA HIS A 71 -4.91 -1.17 -7.97
C HIS A 71 -4.86 0.34 -8.25
N ALA A 72 -5.97 0.87 -8.78
CA ALA A 72 -6.20 2.31 -8.87
C ALA A 72 -7.66 2.57 -8.46
N THR A 73 -7.89 3.54 -7.57
CA THR A 73 -9.23 3.91 -7.15
C THR A 73 -9.90 4.80 -8.20
N LYS A 74 -11.20 5.00 -8.08
CA LYS A 74 -11.89 6.07 -8.81
C LYS A 74 -11.40 7.44 -8.36
N VAL A 75 -11.52 8.41 -9.26
CA VAL A 75 -11.29 9.82 -9.00
C VAL A 75 -12.50 10.39 -8.25
N VAL A 76 -12.22 11.15 -7.19
CA VAL A 76 -13.18 12.01 -6.50
C VAL A 76 -12.82 13.46 -6.84
N SER A 77 -13.67 14.11 -7.62
CA SER A 77 -13.39 15.45 -8.14
C SER A 77 -13.77 16.59 -7.20
N ASP A 78 -13.14 17.74 -7.43
CA ASP A 78 -13.41 19.03 -6.78
C ASP A 78 -13.38 18.98 -5.25
N VAL A 79 -12.43 18.23 -4.67
CA VAL A 79 -12.35 18.01 -3.22
C VAL A 79 -12.14 19.35 -2.51
N ARG A 80 -12.86 19.56 -1.40
CA ARG A 80 -12.78 20.76 -0.55
C ARG A 80 -12.25 20.39 0.83
N PRO A 81 -11.73 21.37 1.59
CA PRO A 81 -11.31 21.13 2.97
C PRO A 81 -12.42 20.55 3.85
N SER A 82 -13.69 20.89 3.58
CA SER A 82 -14.85 20.37 4.30
C SER A 82 -15.18 18.91 4.02
N ASP A 83 -14.62 18.34 2.96
CA ASP A 83 -14.91 16.97 2.53
C ASP A 83 -13.97 15.96 3.22
N LEU A 84 -12.96 16.45 3.95
CA LEU A 84 -11.99 15.63 4.67
C LEU A 84 -12.47 15.32 6.10
N PRO A 85 -12.28 14.09 6.60
CA PRO A 85 -11.64 12.96 5.91
C PRO A 85 -12.53 12.37 4.80
N LEU A 86 -11.91 12.03 3.67
CA LEU A 86 -12.55 11.46 2.49
C LEU A 86 -12.10 10.02 2.28
N THR A 87 -13.04 9.11 2.03
CA THR A 87 -12.72 7.72 1.67
C THR A 87 -12.68 7.54 0.16
N LEU A 88 -11.60 6.94 -0.33
CA LEU A 88 -11.48 6.44 -1.70
C LEU A 88 -11.93 4.97 -1.71
N ASP A 89 -13.25 4.77 -1.75
CA ASP A 89 -13.94 3.50 -1.50
C ASP A 89 -13.66 2.40 -2.53
N GLU A 90 -12.55 1.65 -2.40
CA GLU A 90 -12.36 0.36 -3.08
C GLU A 90 -11.58 -0.66 -2.23
N THR A 91 -12.05 -1.92 -2.23
CA THR A 91 -11.37 -3.04 -1.55
C THR A 91 -10.49 -3.81 -2.53
N PHE A 92 -9.22 -4.03 -2.17
CA PHE A 92 -8.26 -4.77 -3.01
C PHE A 92 -7.27 -5.58 -2.18
N SER A 93 -6.70 -6.62 -2.80
CA SER A 93 -5.76 -7.54 -2.14
C SER A 93 -4.31 -7.23 -2.53
N LEU A 94 -3.43 -7.23 -1.53
CA LEU A 94 -1.98 -7.10 -1.75
C LEU A 94 -1.38 -8.50 -1.88
N THR A 95 -1.37 -9.04 -3.09
CA THR A 95 -1.05 -10.46 -3.34
C THR A 95 0.45 -10.76 -3.31
N ASP A 96 1.25 -9.80 -3.74
CA ASP A 96 2.68 -10.01 -3.95
C ASP A 96 3.44 -9.76 -2.64
N PRO A 97 4.36 -10.64 -2.21
CA PRO A 97 5.14 -10.40 -1.01
C PRO A 97 6.18 -9.30 -1.25
N GLY A 98 6.34 -8.39 -0.27
CA GLY A 98 7.37 -7.35 -0.30
C GLY A 98 6.81 -5.91 -0.30
N PRO A 99 7.67 -4.92 -0.59
CA PRO A 99 7.31 -3.51 -0.49
C PRO A 99 6.31 -3.11 -1.58
N HIS A 100 5.25 -2.44 -1.16
CA HIS A 100 4.28 -1.77 -2.02
C HIS A 100 4.48 -0.26 -1.94
N ILE A 101 4.03 0.42 -2.99
CA ILE A 101 4.02 1.88 -3.05
C ILE A 101 2.57 2.31 -3.24
N LEU A 102 2.07 3.14 -2.34
CA LEU A 102 0.84 3.89 -2.53
C LEU A 102 1.19 5.30 -2.97
N ARG A 103 0.55 5.76 -4.05
CA ARG A 103 0.58 7.15 -4.51
C ARG A 103 -0.80 7.75 -4.33
N LEU A 104 -0.86 8.91 -3.68
CA LEU A 104 -2.01 9.80 -3.77
C LEU A 104 -1.72 10.79 -4.89
N LEU A 105 -2.66 10.94 -5.81
CA LEU A 105 -2.51 11.79 -6.98
C LEU A 105 -3.68 12.76 -7.10
N ASP A 106 -3.38 13.86 -7.76
CA ASP A 106 -4.34 14.79 -8.36
C ASP A 106 -4.53 14.44 -9.84
N ALA A 107 -5.76 14.49 -10.35
CA ALA A 107 -6.07 14.11 -11.73
C ALA A 107 -6.46 15.33 -12.57
N ASP A 108 -5.55 15.76 -13.45
CA ASP A 108 -5.80 16.86 -14.37
C ASP A 108 -6.05 16.40 -15.81
N ILE A 109 -6.58 17.32 -16.61
CA ILE A 109 -6.73 17.16 -18.07
C ILE A 109 -5.37 16.86 -18.75
N GLY A 110 -4.26 17.34 -18.18
CA GLY A 110 -2.91 17.18 -18.71
C GLY A 110 -2.16 15.91 -18.28
N GLY A 111 -2.71 15.16 -17.32
CA GLY A 111 -2.04 14.07 -16.64
C GLY A 111 -2.28 14.13 -15.14
N SER A 112 -1.71 13.18 -14.40
CA SER A 112 -1.86 13.14 -12.94
C SER A 112 -0.58 13.57 -12.25
N GLU A 113 -0.71 14.41 -11.24
CA GLU A 113 0.39 14.88 -10.41
C GLU A 113 0.44 14.11 -9.09
N ILE A 114 1.64 13.78 -8.60
CA ILE A 114 1.78 13.04 -7.35
C ILE A 114 1.76 14.03 -6.19
N ILE A 115 0.74 13.91 -5.33
CA ILE A 115 0.66 14.68 -4.09
C ILE A 115 1.52 14.02 -3.00
N ASN A 116 1.44 12.69 -2.88
CA ASN A 116 2.22 11.95 -1.89
C ASN A 116 2.55 10.53 -2.36
N ARG A 117 3.68 9.99 -1.88
CA ARG A 117 4.14 8.63 -2.17
C ARG A 117 4.65 7.93 -0.91
N VAL A 118 3.91 6.91 -0.48
CA VAL A 118 4.22 6.12 0.71
C VAL A 118 4.67 4.72 0.33
N ALA A 119 5.75 4.23 0.93
CA ALA A 119 6.16 2.83 0.84
C ALA A 119 5.76 2.05 2.10
N PHE A 120 5.22 0.85 1.93
CA PHE A 120 4.84 -0.02 3.05
C PHE A 120 4.99 -1.50 2.68
N GLU A 121 5.28 -2.36 3.67
CA GLU A 121 5.49 -3.79 3.44
C GLU A 121 4.50 -4.61 4.29
N PRO A 122 3.46 -5.21 3.67
CA PRO A 122 2.42 -5.95 4.39
C PRO A 122 2.95 -7.09 5.27
N GLY A 123 4.00 -7.79 4.83
CA GLY A 123 4.64 -8.84 5.63
C GLY A 123 5.19 -8.31 6.95
N ARG A 124 5.92 -7.18 6.91
CA ARG A 124 6.44 -6.54 8.13
C ARG A 124 5.34 -6.01 9.03
N LEU A 125 4.24 -5.51 8.45
CA LEU A 125 3.07 -5.10 9.22
C LEU A 125 2.38 -6.29 9.90
N ALA A 126 2.35 -7.46 9.25
CA ALA A 126 1.81 -8.67 9.86
C ALA A 126 2.65 -9.13 11.07
N ASP A 127 3.96 -8.93 11.00
CA ASP A 127 4.94 -9.38 12.01
C ASP A 127 5.18 -8.37 13.15
N SER A 128 4.21 -7.50 13.44
CA SER A 128 4.32 -6.36 14.39
C SER A 128 4.65 -6.70 15.87
N GLY A 129 5.05 -7.93 16.18
CA GLY A 129 5.65 -8.33 17.45
C GLY A 129 4.89 -9.43 18.19
N PRO A 130 5.49 -10.03 19.23
CA PRO A 130 4.88 -11.14 19.96
C PRO A 130 3.60 -10.70 20.67
N GLY A 131 2.46 -11.31 20.30
CA GLY A 131 1.18 -11.16 21.00
C GLY A 131 0.24 -10.07 20.48
N ALA A 132 0.68 -9.24 19.52
CA ALA A 132 -0.19 -8.33 18.79
C ALA A 132 -0.55 -8.97 17.43
N GLY A 133 -1.84 -9.12 17.16
CA GLY A 133 -2.29 -9.48 15.81
C GLY A 133 -1.93 -8.38 14.80
N PRO A 134 -2.04 -8.66 13.50
CA PRO A 134 -1.67 -7.69 12.48
C PRO A 134 -2.60 -6.45 12.53
N PRO A 135 -2.09 -5.24 12.22
CA PRO A 135 -2.83 -4.00 12.42
C PRO A 135 -4.01 -3.91 11.47
N ARG A 136 -5.17 -3.47 11.96
CA ARG A 136 -6.35 -3.22 11.12
C ARG A 136 -6.37 -1.82 10.50
N CYS A 137 -5.45 -0.97 10.93
CA CYS A 137 -5.37 0.43 10.56
C CYS A 137 -3.91 0.85 10.58
N VAL A 138 -3.44 1.48 9.51
CA VAL A 138 -2.08 2.03 9.39
C VAL A 138 -2.19 3.46 8.88
N GLN A 139 -1.53 4.38 9.56
CA GLN A 139 -1.51 5.79 9.21
C GLN A 139 -0.13 6.18 8.69
N PHE A 140 -0.11 7.00 7.65
CA PHE A 140 1.07 7.57 7.05
C PHE A 140 0.95 9.08 7.05
N GLU A 141 2.01 9.76 7.50
CA GLU A 141 2.07 11.22 7.58
C GLU A 141 3.35 11.69 6.91
N GLU A 142 3.22 12.59 5.94
CA GLU A 142 4.34 13.27 5.28
C GLU A 142 3.91 14.69 4.92
N GLY A 143 4.61 15.68 5.48
CA GLY A 143 4.21 17.10 5.39
C GLY A 143 2.77 17.31 5.88
N ASP A 144 1.97 17.98 5.05
CA ASP A 144 0.55 18.25 5.32
C ASP A 144 -0.38 17.11 4.85
N THR A 145 0.17 16.04 4.28
CA THR A 145 -0.62 14.90 3.82
C THR A 145 -0.70 13.81 4.88
N LYS A 146 -1.92 13.38 5.20
CA LYS A 146 -2.20 12.26 6.11
C LYS A 146 -3.10 11.25 5.40
N LEU A 147 -2.60 10.02 5.29
CA LEU A 147 -3.32 8.89 4.70
C LEU A 147 -3.53 7.80 5.74
N GLN A 148 -4.69 7.14 5.70
CA GLN A 148 -4.98 5.98 6.52
C GLN A 148 -5.43 4.81 5.65
N LEU A 149 -4.82 3.66 5.87
CA LEU A 149 -5.23 2.38 5.28
C LEU A 149 -5.96 1.55 6.32
N ASN A 150 -7.20 1.19 6.03
CA ASN A 150 -7.91 0.15 6.78
C ASN A 150 -7.67 -1.20 6.13
N LEU A 151 -7.32 -2.19 6.95
CA LEU A 151 -6.83 -3.50 6.54
C LEU A 151 -7.63 -4.62 7.20
N SER A 152 -7.94 -5.63 6.40
CA SER A 152 -8.27 -6.96 6.90
C SER A 152 -7.17 -7.95 6.50
N TRP A 153 -7.10 -9.07 7.20
CA TRP A 153 -6.03 -10.06 7.01
C TRP A 153 -6.62 -11.43 6.72
N LYS A 154 -6.15 -12.05 5.65
CA LYS A 154 -6.52 -13.41 5.27
C LYS A 154 -5.35 -14.33 5.46
N GLN A 155 -5.54 -15.42 6.21
CA GLN A 155 -4.54 -16.46 6.31
C GLN A 155 -4.41 -17.15 4.95
N LEU A 156 -3.17 -17.30 4.47
CA LEU A 156 -2.90 -18.08 3.27
C LEU A 156 -2.96 -19.58 3.59
N PRO A 157 -3.37 -20.43 2.62
CA PRO A 157 -3.40 -21.88 2.77
C PRO A 157 -2.02 -22.50 3.08
#